data_AF-A0A373W3A0-F1
#
_entry.id   AF-A0A373W3A0-F1
#
_cell.length_a   1.000
_cell.length_b   1.000
_cell.length_c   1.000
_cell.angle_alpha   90.00
_cell.angle_beta   90.00
_cell.angle_gamma   90.00
#
_symmetry.space_group_name_H-M   'P 1'
#
loop_
_entity.id
_entity.type
_entity.pdbx_description
1 polymer ?
#
loop_
_entity_poly.entity_id
_entity_poly.type
_entity_poly.pdbx_seq_one_letter_code
_entity_poly.pdbx_strand_id
1 'polypeptide(L)'
;MLDKKYIYLQDEGDKYWIELDGENYAVRQISRDTCGRYHLSCFEDCLAEGVFEEKCIEKIISKNEFQELWYSCLARFSKQWKSVKTKYKIGSNVLGRVEYYYPQGIILKGTDFTALYRGKNNYRLHEEVSVRIVKYDDDNMWFVVE
;
A
#
# COMPACT_ATOMS: atom_id res chain seq x y z
N MET A 1 1.54 15.28 15.16
CA MET A 1 1.28 14.41 14.00
C MET A 1 0.85 15.33 12.88
N LEU A 2 1.50 15.30 11.73
CA LEU A 2 1.02 16.05 10.58
C LEU A 2 -0.32 15.45 10.13
N ASP A 3 -1.26 16.30 9.73
CA ASP A 3 -2.60 15.86 9.35
C ASP A 3 -2.58 15.19 7.99
N LYS A 4 -3.21 14.01 7.90
CA LYS A 4 -3.40 13.31 6.63
C LYS A 4 -4.45 14.01 5.78
N LYS A 5 -4.23 14.06 4.47
CA LYS A 5 -5.21 14.54 3.49
C LYS A 5 -5.75 13.36 2.67
N TYR A 6 -6.99 13.48 2.23
CA TYR A 6 -7.63 12.50 1.36
C TYR A 6 -8.14 13.23 0.13
N ILE A 7 -7.75 12.76 -1.05
CA ILE A 7 -8.06 13.43 -2.30
C ILE A 7 -8.69 12.46 -3.31
N TYR A 8 -9.44 13.04 -4.23
CA TYR A 8 -9.97 12.40 -5.42
C TYR A 8 -9.51 13.19 -6.65
N LEU A 9 -9.12 12.47 -7.69
CA LEU A 9 -8.66 13.00 -8.97
C LEU A 9 -9.24 12.15 -10.10
N GLN A 10 -9.49 12.77 -11.26
CA GLN A 10 -9.81 12.07 -12.49
C GLN A 10 -8.87 12.50 -13.62
N ASP A 11 -8.33 11.53 -14.35
CA ASP A 11 -7.48 11.77 -15.52
C ASP A 11 -7.81 10.78 -16.63
N GLU A 12 -8.02 11.26 -17.86
CA GLU A 12 -8.37 10.45 -19.06
C GLU A 12 -9.45 9.36 -18.86
N GLY A 13 -10.34 9.53 -17.88
CA GLY A 13 -11.40 8.56 -17.54
C GLY A 13 -11.06 7.61 -16.39
N ASP A 14 -9.79 7.50 -16.02
CA ASP A 14 -9.33 6.83 -14.82
C ASP A 14 -9.63 7.68 -13.58
N LYS A 15 -9.85 7.01 -12.45
CA LYS A 15 -10.22 7.65 -11.19
C LYS A 15 -9.29 7.23 -10.08
N TYR A 16 -8.87 8.19 -9.26
CA TYR A 16 -7.91 7.98 -8.20
C TYR A 16 -8.45 8.49 -6.88
N TRP A 17 -8.35 7.66 -5.85
CA TRP A 17 -8.55 8.06 -4.46
C TRP A 17 -7.22 7.86 -3.76
N ILE A 18 -6.70 8.91 -3.11
CA ILE A 18 -5.35 8.90 -2.55
C ILE A 18 -5.38 9.41 -1.11
N GLU A 19 -4.76 8.66 -0.21
CA GLU A 19 -4.37 9.15 1.12
C GLU A 19 -2.97 9.74 1.02
N LEU A 20 -2.87 11.01 1.40
CA LEU A 20 -1.62 11.74 1.50
C LEU A 20 -1.17 11.83 2.96
N ASP A 21 0.13 11.76 3.19
CA ASP A 21 0.72 12.10 4.47
C ASP A 21 0.82 13.63 4.67
N GLY A 22 1.49 14.02 5.76
CA GLY A 22 1.67 15.41 6.14
C GLY A 22 2.55 16.24 5.22
N GLU A 23 3.31 15.60 4.35
CA GLU A 23 4.21 16.21 3.39
C GLU A 23 3.65 16.08 1.96
N ASN A 24 2.38 15.69 1.83
CA ASN A 24 1.67 15.45 0.58
C ASN A 24 2.25 14.31 -0.29
N TYR A 25 2.94 13.34 0.31
CA TYR A 25 3.28 12.09 -0.38
C TYR A 25 2.12 11.10 -0.29
N ALA A 26 1.87 10.37 -1.39
CA ALA A 26 0.90 9.29 -1.38
C ALA A 26 1.37 8.15 -0.48
N VAL A 27 0.48 7.67 0.39
CA VAL A 27 0.73 6.51 1.26
C VAL A 27 -0.24 5.36 1.01
N ARG A 28 -1.45 5.64 0.47
CA ARG A 28 -2.38 4.65 -0.06
C ARG A 28 -3.08 5.18 -1.29
N GLN A 29 -3.30 4.34 -2.28
CA GLN A 29 -4.00 4.71 -3.51
C GLN A 29 -4.93 3.59 -4.00
N ILE A 30 -6.12 4.03 -4.43
CA ILE A 30 -7.08 3.23 -5.18
C ILE A 30 -7.14 3.85 -6.58
N SER A 31 -6.81 3.07 -7.61
CA SER A 31 -7.03 3.47 -9.00
C SER A 31 -8.19 2.65 -9.56
N ARG A 32 -9.11 3.30 -10.28
CA ARG A 32 -10.13 2.63 -11.06
C ARG A 32 -9.90 2.93 -12.53
N ASP A 33 -9.59 1.88 -13.29
CA ASP A 33 -9.32 2.01 -14.72
C ASP A 33 -10.60 2.26 -15.53
N THR A 34 -10.43 2.63 -16.80
CA THR A 34 -11.53 2.80 -17.77
C THR A 34 -12.37 1.53 -18.00
N CYS A 35 -11.82 0.34 -17.70
CA CYS A 35 -12.55 -0.94 -17.72
C CYS A 35 -13.34 -1.20 -16.42
N GLY A 36 -13.26 -0.30 -15.45
CA GLY A 36 -13.93 -0.38 -14.16
C GLY A 36 -13.27 -1.30 -13.13
N ARG A 37 -12.04 -1.76 -13.37
CA ARG A 37 -11.25 -2.58 -12.43
C ARG A 37 -10.59 -1.68 -11.40
N TYR A 38 -10.46 -2.21 -10.18
CA TYR A 38 -9.81 -1.52 -9.08
C TYR A 38 -8.41 -2.08 -8.86
N HIS A 39 -7.43 -1.19 -8.74
CA HIS A 39 -6.03 -1.44 -8.42
C HIS A 39 -5.72 -0.80 -7.08
N LEU A 40 -4.99 -1.51 -6.21
CA LEU A 40 -4.70 -1.07 -4.85
C LEU A 40 -3.19 -1.03 -4.61
N SER A 41 -2.68 0.08 -4.08
CA SER A 41 -1.24 0.27 -3.88
C SER A 41 -0.59 -0.70 -2.89
N CYS A 42 -1.39 -1.40 -2.07
CA CYS A 42 -0.91 -2.46 -1.17
C CYS A 42 -0.69 -3.81 -1.89
N PHE A 43 -1.17 -3.96 -3.13
CA PHE A 43 -1.01 -5.16 -3.94
C PHE A 43 -0.34 -4.90 -5.29
N GLU A 44 -0.37 -3.67 -5.79
CA GLU A 44 0.08 -3.31 -7.14
C GLU A 44 1.01 -2.09 -7.09
N ASP A 45 1.87 -1.97 -8.09
CA ASP A 45 2.77 -0.84 -8.26
C ASP A 45 2.02 0.35 -8.86
N CYS A 46 1.17 0.95 -8.04
CA CYS A 46 0.29 2.03 -8.46
C CYS A 46 0.23 3.16 -7.44
N LEU A 47 1.18 3.22 -6.50
CA LEU A 47 1.28 4.37 -5.60
C LEU A 47 1.88 5.55 -6.36
N ALA A 48 1.18 6.68 -6.40
CA ALA A 48 1.69 7.88 -7.05
C ALA A 48 3.05 8.31 -6.47
N GLU A 49 3.97 8.63 -7.36
CA GLU A 49 5.30 9.12 -7.01
C GLU A 49 5.31 10.64 -6.83
N GLY A 50 6.23 11.12 -5.99
CA GLY A 50 6.43 12.55 -5.77
C GLY A 50 5.42 13.20 -4.81
N VAL A 51 5.56 14.52 -4.69
CA VAL A 51 4.73 15.36 -3.80
C VAL A 51 3.55 15.91 -4.59
N PHE A 52 2.34 15.79 -4.04
CA PHE A 52 1.17 16.44 -4.62
C PHE A 52 1.17 17.94 -4.34
N GLU A 53 1.14 18.73 -5.41
CA GLU A 53 0.88 20.16 -5.32
C GLU A 53 -0.61 20.43 -5.13
N GLU A 54 -0.99 21.39 -4.29
CA GLU A 54 -2.40 21.68 -4.00
C GLU A 54 -3.21 22.03 -5.25
N LYS A 55 -2.58 22.67 -6.24
CA LYS A 55 -3.21 23.03 -7.52
C LYS A 55 -3.66 21.82 -8.35
N CYS A 56 -3.07 20.65 -8.11
CA CYS A 56 -3.39 19.41 -8.80
C CYS A 56 -4.55 18.66 -8.13
N ILE A 57 -5.01 19.11 -6.95
CA ILE A 57 -6.07 18.44 -6.19
C ILE A 57 -7.43 18.89 -6.71
N GLU A 58 -8.12 18.01 -7.42
CA GLU A 58 -9.47 18.27 -7.92
C GLU A 58 -10.50 18.34 -6.77
N LYS A 59 -10.46 17.37 -5.86
CA LYS A 59 -11.40 17.31 -4.72
C LYS A 59 -10.72 16.77 -3.47
N ILE A 60 -10.95 17.44 -2.34
CA ILE A 60 -10.68 16.87 -1.01
C ILE A 60 -11.90 16.04 -0.61
N ILE A 61 -11.66 14.78 -0.21
CA ILE A 61 -12.68 13.86 0.28
C ILE A 61 -12.53 13.63 1.77
N SER A 62 -13.56 13.07 2.40
CA SER A 62 -13.45 12.70 3.80
C SER A 62 -12.62 11.43 3.98
N LYS A 63 -11.98 11.29 5.14
CA LYS A 63 -11.34 10.03 5.56
C LYS A 63 -12.30 8.84 5.46
N ASN A 64 -13.56 9.02 5.87
CA ASN A 64 -14.54 7.94 5.87
C ASN A 64 -14.87 7.48 4.45
N GLU A 65 -15.08 8.42 3.51
CA GLU A 65 -15.32 8.12 2.09
C GLU A 65 -14.17 7.28 1.50
N PHE A 66 -12.92 7.66 1.77
CA PHE A 66 -11.76 6.87 1.35
C PHE A 66 -11.75 5.48 1.99
N GLN A 67 -11.93 5.40 3.31
CA GLN A 67 -11.83 4.13 4.05
C GLN A 67 -12.91 3.14 3.67
N GLU A 68 -14.15 3.60 3.46
CA GLU A 68 -15.25 2.75 2.99
C GLU A 68 -14.90 2.10 1.64
N LEU A 69 -14.41 2.89 0.68
CA LEU A 69 -13.99 2.36 -0.61
C LEU A 69 -12.79 1.41 -0.48
N TRP A 70 -11.77 1.80 0.30
CA TRP A 70 -10.57 1.00 0.56
C TRP A 70 -10.93 -0.39 1.10
N TYR A 71 -11.69 -0.45 2.20
CA TYR A 71 -12.10 -1.72 2.79
C TYR A 71 -13.06 -2.52 1.90
N SER A 72 -13.93 -1.85 1.13
CA SER A 72 -14.79 -2.53 0.16
C SER A 72 -13.97 -3.25 -0.94
N CYS A 73 -12.89 -2.62 -1.42
CA CYS A 73 -12.00 -3.23 -2.39
C CYS A 73 -11.20 -4.38 -1.76
N LEU A 74 -10.73 -4.21 -0.52
CA LEU A 74 -9.98 -5.22 0.22
C LEU A 74 -10.80 -6.45 0.64
N ALA A 75 -12.12 -6.31 0.78
CA ALA A 75 -12.99 -7.39 1.27
C ALA A 75 -12.81 -8.71 0.50
N ARG A 76 -12.51 -8.64 -0.81
CA ARG A 76 -12.26 -9.80 -1.67
C ARG A 76 -11.02 -10.61 -1.27
N PHE A 77 -10.06 -10.00 -0.59
CA PHE A 77 -8.80 -10.64 -0.15
C PHE A 77 -8.84 -11.12 1.30
N SER A 78 -9.92 -10.86 2.04
CA SER A 78 -10.03 -11.18 3.47
C SER A 78 -9.79 -12.65 3.82
N LYS A 79 -10.26 -13.59 2.99
CA LYS A 79 -10.02 -15.03 3.16
C LYS A 79 -8.56 -15.39 2.95
N GLN A 80 -7.95 -14.87 1.89
CA GLN A 80 -6.53 -15.07 1.60
C GLN A 80 -5.68 -14.52 2.75
N TRP A 81 -5.98 -13.31 3.23
CA TRP A 81 -5.25 -12.69 4.33
C TRP A 81 -5.28 -13.52 5.62
N LYS A 82 -6.45 -14.09 5.97
CA LYS A 82 -6.58 -15.02 7.12
C LYS A 82 -5.72 -16.28 6.93
N SER A 83 -5.67 -16.83 5.72
CA SER A 83 -4.83 -17.98 5.39
C SER A 83 -3.34 -17.66 5.54
N VAL A 84 -2.91 -16.53 4.98
CA VAL A 84 -1.53 -16.03 5.05
C VAL A 84 -1.06 -15.81 6.49
N LYS A 85 -1.87 -15.18 7.36
CA LYS A 85 -1.57 -15.04 8.80
C LYS A 85 -1.58 -16.37 9.57
N THR A 86 -2.27 -17.39 9.04
CA THR A 86 -2.23 -18.73 9.62
C THR A 86 -0.90 -19.42 9.30
N LYS A 87 -0.41 -19.24 8.06
CA LYS A 87 0.83 -19.80 7.55
C LYS A 87 2.09 -19.14 8.11
N TYR A 88 2.13 -17.80 8.17
CA TYR A 88 3.32 -17.05 8.60
C TYR A 88 3.06 -16.31 9.91
N LYS A 89 3.84 -16.62 10.94
CA LYS A 89 3.66 -16.07 12.29
C LYS A 89 4.59 -14.89 12.56
N ILE A 90 4.12 -13.93 13.36
CA ILE A 90 5.00 -12.91 13.93
C ILE A 90 6.17 -13.61 14.62
N GLY A 91 7.38 -13.09 14.40
CA GLY A 91 8.64 -13.63 14.88
C GLY A 91 9.32 -14.61 13.94
N SER A 92 8.63 -15.12 12.90
CA SER A 92 9.23 -15.98 11.88
C SER A 92 9.89 -15.18 10.76
N ASN A 93 10.88 -15.79 10.10
CA ASN A 93 11.50 -15.22 8.91
C ASN A 93 10.74 -15.65 7.65
N VAL A 94 10.67 -14.73 6.69
CA VAL A 94 10.11 -14.97 5.36
C VAL A 94 11.11 -14.54 4.29
N LEU A 95 11.10 -15.24 3.16
CA LEU A 95 11.86 -14.86 1.97
C LEU A 95 10.95 -14.01 1.07
N GLY A 96 11.40 -12.81 0.73
CA GLY A 96 10.71 -11.93 -0.21
C GLY A 96 11.68 -11.28 -1.17
N ARG A 97 11.19 -10.92 -2.35
CA ARG A 97 11.94 -10.17 -3.36
C ARG A 97 11.59 -8.69 -3.26
N VAL A 98 12.58 -7.81 -3.31
CA VAL A 98 12.39 -6.35 -3.37
C VAL A 98 11.71 -5.98 -4.68
N GLU A 99 10.54 -5.35 -4.62
CA GLU A 99 9.80 -4.93 -5.82
C GLU A 99 9.79 -3.42 -6.00
N TYR A 100 9.48 -2.63 -4.96
CA TYR A 100 9.31 -1.17 -5.10
C TYR A 100 9.81 -0.43 -3.86
N TYR A 101 10.16 0.84 -4.01
CA TYR A 101 10.51 1.74 -2.92
C TYR A 101 9.39 2.75 -2.73
N TYR A 102 8.71 2.69 -1.59
CA TYR A 102 7.70 3.66 -1.22
C TYR A 102 8.21 4.60 -0.12
N PRO A 103 7.60 5.79 0.06
CA PRO A 103 7.96 6.69 1.16
C PRO A 103 7.93 6.02 2.53
N GLN A 104 7.00 5.07 2.74
CA GLN A 104 6.84 4.32 3.97
C GLN A 104 7.87 3.18 4.21
N GLY A 105 8.69 2.84 3.20
CA GLY A 105 9.66 1.74 3.26
C GLY A 105 9.75 0.91 1.98
N ILE A 106 10.50 -0.19 2.05
CA ILE A 106 10.74 -1.07 0.89
C ILE A 106 9.62 -2.11 0.81
N ILE A 107 9.02 -2.27 -0.37
CA ILE A 107 8.00 -3.30 -0.61
C ILE A 107 8.68 -4.59 -1.06
N LEU A 108 8.38 -5.65 -0.32
CA LEU A 108 8.81 -7.01 -0.64
C LEU A 108 7.60 -7.84 -1.07
N LYS A 109 7.80 -8.72 -2.05
CA LYS A 109 6.82 -9.75 -2.40
C LYS A 109 7.37 -11.15 -2.22
N GLY A 110 6.63 -11.94 -1.46
CA GLY A 110 6.82 -13.38 -1.39
C GLY A 110 5.84 -14.11 -2.30
N THR A 111 5.78 -15.44 -2.15
CA THR A 111 4.92 -16.31 -2.95
C THR A 111 3.43 -15.93 -2.85
N ASP A 112 2.97 -15.58 -1.66
CA ASP A 112 1.55 -15.35 -1.35
C ASP A 112 1.32 -14.18 -0.37
N PHE A 113 2.34 -13.33 -0.16
CA PHE A 113 2.27 -12.18 0.74
C PHE A 113 2.99 -10.95 0.16
N THR A 114 2.56 -9.78 0.62
CA THR A 114 3.30 -8.52 0.49
C THR A 114 3.82 -8.13 1.87
N ALA A 115 5.00 -7.51 1.93
CA ALA A 115 5.57 -6.99 3.17
C ALA A 115 6.15 -5.59 2.98
N LEU A 116 6.06 -4.77 4.02
CA LEU A 116 6.75 -3.49 4.17
C LEU A 116 7.96 -3.67 5.08
N TYR A 117 9.15 -3.54 4.50
CA TYR A 117 10.40 -3.49 5.23
C TYR A 117 10.66 -2.08 5.77
N ARG A 118 10.89 -1.99 7.08
CA ARG A 118 11.21 -0.74 7.81
C ARG A 118 12.55 -0.79 8.54
N GLY A 119 13.40 -1.75 8.21
CA GLY A 119 14.73 -1.83 8.80
C GLY A 119 15.70 -0.83 8.15
N LYS A 120 16.98 -0.93 8.54
CA LYS A 120 18.03 0.02 8.13
C LYS A 120 18.84 -0.43 6.92
N ASN A 121 18.63 -1.66 6.45
CA ASN A 121 19.40 -2.19 5.33
C ASN A 121 18.89 -1.57 4.02
N ASN A 122 19.83 -1.23 3.15
CA ASN A 122 19.53 -0.78 1.80
C ASN A 122 19.61 -1.97 0.86
N TYR A 123 18.48 -2.62 0.60
CA TYR A 123 18.38 -3.68 -0.38
C TYR A 123 18.23 -3.13 -1.79
N ARG A 124 18.72 -3.88 -2.78
CA ARG A 124 18.62 -3.53 -4.20
C ARG A 124 17.30 -4.03 -4.78
N LEU A 125 16.83 -3.34 -5.82
CA LEU A 125 15.66 -3.77 -6.58
C LEU A 125 15.86 -5.21 -7.07
N HIS A 126 14.83 -6.04 -6.91
CA HIS A 126 14.80 -7.47 -7.26
C HIS A 126 15.74 -8.38 -6.44
N GLU A 127 16.39 -7.87 -5.40
CA GLU A 127 17.14 -8.69 -4.45
C GLU A 127 16.19 -9.59 -3.65
N GLU A 128 16.55 -10.86 -3.46
CA GLU A 128 15.86 -11.77 -2.55
C GLU A 128 16.45 -11.67 -1.15
N VAL A 129 15.59 -11.39 -0.16
CA VAL A 129 16.00 -11.11 1.21
C VAL A 129 15.18 -11.91 2.21
N SER A 130 15.86 -12.43 3.24
CA SER A 130 15.20 -13.07 4.38
C SER A 130 15.04 -12.06 5.51
N VAL A 131 13.79 -11.78 5.88
CA VAL A 131 13.43 -10.73 6.85
C VAL A 131 12.46 -11.26 7.88
N ARG A 132 12.46 -10.69 9.08
CA ARG A 132 11.64 -11.17 10.19
C ARG A 132 10.30 -10.43 10.24
N ILE A 133 9.20 -11.16 10.37
CA ILE A 133 7.88 -10.55 10.59
C ILE A 133 7.82 -9.99 12.01
N VAL A 134 7.57 -8.69 12.14
CA VAL A 134 7.41 -8.03 13.45
C VAL A 134 5.96 -7.72 13.77
N LYS A 135 5.13 -7.49 12.76
CA LYS A 135 3.72 -7.12 12.94
C LYS A 135 2.90 -7.41 11.69
N TYR A 136 1.60 -7.57 11.86
CA TYR A 136 0.64 -7.50 10.78
C TYR A 136 0.03 -6.10 10.72
N ASP A 137 -0.04 -5.52 9.53
CA ASP A 137 -0.89 -4.36 9.30
C ASP A 137 -2.09 -4.80 8.46
N ASP A 138 -3.20 -4.92 9.19
CA ASP A 138 -4.49 -5.38 8.69
C ASP A 138 -5.19 -4.35 7.80
N ASP A 139 -4.83 -3.07 7.90
CA ASP A 139 -5.40 -2.01 7.05
C ASP A 139 -4.88 -2.13 5.63
N ASN A 140 -3.64 -2.59 5.44
CA ASN A 140 -3.02 -2.79 4.15
C ASN A 140 -2.85 -4.26 3.74
N MET A 141 -3.20 -5.21 4.61
CA MET A 141 -3.02 -6.66 4.42
C MET A 141 -1.57 -7.07 4.06
N TRP A 142 -0.59 -6.41 4.68
CA TRP A 142 0.84 -6.71 4.53
C TRP A 142 1.49 -7.08 5.86
N PHE A 143 2.64 -7.74 5.77
CA PHE A 143 3.53 -7.89 6.92
C PHE A 143 4.37 -6.62 7.10
N VAL A 144 4.60 -6.22 8.35
CA VAL A 144 5.70 -5.31 8.67
C VAL A 144 6.89 -6.18 9.04
N VAL A 145 8.04 -5.93 8.41
CA VAL A 145 9.26 -6.74 8.53
C VAL A 145 10.51 -5.89 8.76
N GLU A 146 11.54 -6.49 9.37
CA GLU A 146 12.85 -5.89 9.65
C GLU A 146 14.02 -6.85 9.41
#